data_AF-A0A519WPT4-F1
#
_entry.id   AF-A0A519WPT4-F1
#
_cell.length_a   1.000
_cell.length_b   1.000
_cell.length_c   1.000
_cell.angle_alpha   90.00
_cell.angle_beta   90.00
_cell.angle_gamma   90.00
#
_symmetry.space_group_name_H-M   'P 1'
#
loop_
_entity.id
_entity.type
_entity.pdbx_description
1 polymer ?
#
loop_
_entity_poly.entity_id
_entity_poly.type
_entity_poly.pdbx_seq_one_letter_code
_entity_poly.pdbx_strand_id
1 'polypeptide(L)' 'NYEIMNPLDVGVDKSLIILTARSGRHALRHRLELLGYRYDKPTLDTIYTRFLDMADIRKEVNDKDLMELVR' A
#
# COMPACT_ATOMS: atom_id res chain seq x y z
N ASN A 1 14.31 -16.54 -6.52
CA ASN A 1 14.95 -15.78 -5.42
C ASN A 1 14.26 -14.45 -5.26
N TYR A 2 13.34 -14.36 -4.30
CA TYR A 2 12.80 -13.09 -3.83
C TYR A 2 13.50 -12.78 -2.50
N GLU A 3 14.42 -11.83 -2.52
CA GLU A 3 15.02 -11.33 -1.29
C GLU A 3 13.97 -10.49 -0.55
N ILE A 4 13.46 -11.05 0.54
CA ILE A 4 12.68 -10.32 1.54
C ILE A 4 13.71 -9.48 2.30
N MET A 5 13.90 -8.23 1.87
CA MET A 5 14.69 -7.26 2.63
C MET A 5 14.07 -7.14 4.02
N ASN A 6 14.89 -7.41 5.04
CA ASN A 6 14.54 -7.35 6.44
C ASN A 6 14.21 -5.89 6.82
N PRO A 7 12.95 -5.54 7.15
CA PRO A 7 12.52 -4.16 7.35
C PRO A 7 12.99 -3.54 8.68
N LEU A 8 13.74 -4.29 9.48
CA LEU A 8 14.17 -3.88 10.83
C LEU A 8 15.31 -2.85 10.86
N ASP A 9 16.00 -2.57 9.74
CA ASP A 9 17.21 -1.72 9.72
C ASP A 9 17.05 -0.36 9.04
N VAL A 10 15.91 -0.10 8.40
CA VAL A 10 15.63 1.22 7.83
C VAL A 10 14.80 2.00 8.83
N GLY A 11 15.44 2.96 9.50
CA GLY A 11 14.79 4.02 10.28
C GLY A 11 13.90 4.90 9.42
N VAL A 12 12.88 4.31 8.81
CA VAL A 12 11.86 5.01 8.05
C VAL A 12 10.97 5.67 9.09
N ASP A 13 11.20 6.96 9.22
CA ASP A 13 10.33 7.92 9.88
C ASP A 13 8.86 7.47 9.74
N LYS A 14 8.18 7.26 10.88
CA LYS A 14 6.80 6.75 10.98
C LYS A 14 5.80 7.78 10.45
N SER A 15 6.05 8.36 9.29
CA SER A 15 5.07 9.16 8.58
C SER A 15 3.88 8.26 8.25
N LEU A 16 2.78 8.53 8.94
CA LEU A 16 1.46 7.98 8.66
C LEU A 16 1.01 8.60 7.35
N ILE A 17 1.35 7.95 6.23
CA ILE A 17 0.84 8.37 4.93
C ILE A 17 -0.62 7.93 4.88
N ILE A 18 -1.52 8.90 4.95
CA ILE A 18 -2.94 8.68 4.70
C ILE A 18 -3.16 8.66 3.19
N LEU A 19 -3.68 7.55 2.67
CA LEU A 19 -4.06 7.45 1.28
C LEU A 19 -5.54 7.82 1.10
N THR A 20 -5.87 8.43 -0.03
CA THR A 20 -7.24 8.80 -0.39
C THR A 20 -7.51 8.37 -1.84
N ALA A 21 -8.73 8.53 -2.36
CA ALA A 21 -9.03 8.23 -3.77
C ALA A 21 -8.21 9.08 -4.78
N ARG A 22 -7.53 10.13 -4.31
CA ARG A 22 -6.59 10.94 -5.11
C ARG A 22 -5.16 10.40 -5.10
N SER A 23 -4.85 9.47 -4.19
CA SER A 23 -3.55 8.82 -4.14
C SER A 23 -3.40 7.90 -5.35
N GLY A 24 -2.40 8.20 -6.19
CA GLY A 24 -2.12 7.39 -7.37
C GLY A 24 -1.44 6.05 -7.03
N ARG A 25 -1.34 5.19 -8.04
CA ARG A 25 -0.68 3.86 -7.97
C ARG A 25 0.72 3.89 -7.34
N HIS A 26 1.49 4.95 -7.58
CA HIS A 26 2.84 5.07 -7.02
C HIS A 26 2.82 5.22 -5.50
N ALA A 27 1.89 5.99 -4.94
CA ALA A 27 1.74 6.15 -3.50
C ALA A 27 1.27 4.84 -2.85
N LEU A 28 0.29 4.16 -3.47
CA LEU A 28 -0.18 2.85 -3.03
C LEU A 28 0.94 1.81 -3.03
N ARG A 29 1.68 1.69 -4.15
CA ARG A 29 2.82 0.75 -4.26
C ARG A 29 3.88 1.03 -3.20
N HIS A 30 4.28 2.29 -3.06
CA HIS A 30 5.29 2.67 -2.10
C HIS A 30 4.86 2.31 -0.67
N ARG A 31 3.60 2.55 -0.31
CA ARG A 31 3.10 2.21 1.02
C ARG A 31 3.04 0.70 1.24
N LEU A 32 2.56 -0.06 0.26
CA LEU A 32 2.55 -1.53 0.31
C LEU A 32 3.98 -2.08 0.46
N GLU A 33 4.95 -1.51 -0.23
CA GLU A 33 6.37 -1.90 -0.12
C GLU A 33 6.95 -1.66 1.28
N LEU A 34 6.62 -0.52 1.90
CA LEU A 34 7.00 -0.23 3.30
C LEU A 34 6.34 -1.20 4.29
N LEU A 35 5.14 -1.70 3.97
CA LEU A 35 4.46 -2.74 4.74
C LEU A 35 4.96 -4.16 4.44
N GLY A 36 5.95 -4.31 3.54
CA GLY A 36 6.53 -5.61 3.18
C GLY A 36 5.82 -6.34 2.04
N TYR A 37 4.83 -5.72 1.40
CA TYR A 37 4.11 -6.28 0.25
C TYR A 37 4.70 -5.80 -1.06
N ARG A 38 5.03 -6.74 -1.96
CA ARG A 38 5.49 -6.45 -3.32
C ARG A 38 4.62 -7.18 -4.32
N TYR A 39 4.11 -6.43 -5.28
CA TYR A 39 3.26 -6.92 -6.35
C TYR A 39 3.86 -6.53 -7.70
N ASP A 40 3.67 -7.39 -8.70
CA ASP A 40 3.93 -7.01 -10.07
C ASP A 40 2.90 -5.99 -10.56
N LYS A 41 3.17 -5.37 -11.71
CA LYS A 41 2.29 -4.36 -12.30
C LYS A 41 0.83 -4.82 -12.48
N PRO A 42 0.52 -6.00 -13.07
CA PRO A 42 -0.86 -6.42 -13.25
C PRO A 42 -1.59 -6.68 -11.93
N THR A 43 -0.91 -7.26 -10.93
CA THR A 43 -1.52 -7.46 -9.60
C THR A 43 -1.75 -6.10 -8.92
N LEU A 44 -0.79 -5.18 -9.01
CA LEU A 44 -0.94 -3.83 -8.47
C LEU A 44 -2.09 -3.07 -9.13
N ASP A 45 -2.31 -3.22 -10.44
CA ASP A 45 -3.45 -2.60 -11.13
C ASP A 45 -4.79 -3.13 -10.60
N THR A 46 -4.87 -4.43 -10.29
CA THR A 46 -6.06 -5.04 -9.67
C THR A 46 -6.29 -4.53 -8.25
N ILE A 47 -5.23 -4.46 -7.44
CA ILE A 47 -5.29 -3.91 -6.08
C ILE A 47 -5.67 -2.43 -6.12
N TYR A 48 -5.16 -1.67 -7.09
CA TYR A 48 -5.46 -0.25 -7.23
C TYR A 48 -6.94 0.01 -7.48
N THR A 49 -7.61 -0.79 -8.32
CA THR A 49 -9.06 -0.66 -8.52
C THR A 49 -9.82 -0.87 -7.22
N ARG A 50 -9.51 -1.94 -6.47
CA ARG A 50 -10.14 -2.21 -5.17
C ARG A 50 -9.83 -1.13 -4.13
N PHE A 51 -8.62 -0.57 -4.19
CA PHE A 51 -8.19 0.55 -3.35
C PHE A 51 -9.05 1.79 -3.59
N LEU A 52 -9.37 2.12 -4.85
CA LEU A 52 -10.23 3.27 -5.16
C LEU A 52 -11.63 3.10 -4.57
N ASP A 53 -12.22 1.91 -4.68
CA ASP A 53 -13.54 1.62 -4.11
C ASP A 53 -13.51 1.75 -2.57
N MET A 54 -12.47 1.20 -1.93
CA MET A 54 -12.28 1.33 -0.49
C MET A 54 -12.08 2.80 -0.07
N ALA A 55 -11.28 3.55 -0.80
CA ALA A 55 -10.97 4.94 -0.50
C ALA A 55 -12.15 5.87 -0.75
N ASP A 56 -13.03 5.56 -1.71
CA ASP A 56 -14.26 6.33 -1.91
C ASP A 56 -15.24 6.15 -0.74
N ILE A 57 -15.30 4.94 -0.17
CA ILE A 57 -16.17 4.66 1.00
C ILE A 57 -15.56 5.22 2.29
N ARG A 58 -14.29 4.91 2.57
CA ARG A 58 -13.62 5.26 3.84
C ARG A 58 -13.08 6.69 3.88
N LYS A 59 -12.95 7.36 2.73
CA LYS A 59 -12.32 8.68 2.49
C LYS A 59 -10.82 8.74 2.80
N GLU A 60 -10.38 8.01 3.81
CA GLU A 60 -9.00 7.83 4.23
C GLU A 60 -8.70 6.34 4.37
N VAL A 61 -7.54 5.91 3.88
CA VAL A 61 -7.06 4.54 3.89
C VAL A 61 -5.70 4.52 4.57
N ASN A 62 -5.62 3.84 5.70
CA ASN A 62 -4.40 3.65 6.48
C ASN A 62 -3.82 2.24 6.27
N ASP A 63 -2.73 1.92 6.98
CA ASP A 63 -2.04 0.64 6.86
C ASP A 63 -2.91 -0.57 7.16
N LYS A 64 -3.80 -0.46 8.16
CA LYS A 64 -4.70 -1.55 8.52
C LYS A 64 -5.68 -1.83 7.39
N ASP A 65 -6.18 -0.77 6.74
CA ASP A 65 -7.07 -0.88 5.59
C ASP A 65 -6.33 -1.48 4.38
N LEU A 66 -5.07 -1.10 4.17
CA LEU A 66 -4.23 -1.71 3.13
C LEU A 66 -3.95 -3.19 3.39
N MET A 67 -3.67 -3.57 4.64
CA MET A 67 -3.52 -4.97 5.04
C MET A 67 -4.81 -5.77 4.81
N GLU A 68 -5.97 -5.17 5.09
CA GLU A 68 -7.28 -5.78 4.81
C GLU A 68 -7.53 -5.93 3.29
N LEU A 69 -7.14 -4.93 2.51
CA LEU A 69 -7.28 -4.93 1.05
C LEU A 69 -6.51 -6.05 0.37
N VAL A 70 -5.29 -6.32 0.85
CA VAL A 70 -4.35 -7.27 0.21
C VAL A 70 -4.38 -8.67 0.82
N ARG A 71 -5.18 -8.88 1.86
CA ARG A 71 -5.49 -10.22 2.39
C ARG A 71 -6.39 -10.99 1.42
#